data_AF-A0A285Q6U4-F1
#
_entry.id   AF-A0A285Q6U4-F1
#
_cell.length_a   1.000
_cell.length_b   1.000
_cell.length_c   1.000
_cell.angle_alpha   90.00
_cell.angle_beta   90.00
_cell.angle_gamma   90.00
#
_symmetry.space_group_name_H-M   'P 1'
#
loop_
_entity.id
_entity.type
_entity.pdbx_description
1 polymer ?
#
loop_
_entity_poly.entity_id
_entity_poly.type
_entity_poly.pdbx_seq_one_letter_code
_entity_poly.pdbx_strand_id
1 'polypeptide(L)' 'MKRATYISDVDQLLEKHYGISLEDAGLDADEWLDRFGDEPAADAVEAYAAKYDLTPLASAAFIPFSK' A
#
# COMPACT_ATOMS: atom_id res chain seq x y z
N MET A 1 -10.03 13.60 -1.22
CA MET A 1 -9.32 13.12 -0.01
C MET A 1 -8.17 14.08 0.30
N LYS A 2 -7.80 14.31 1.56
CA LYS A 2 -6.59 15.12 1.85
C LYS A 2 -5.37 14.26 1.54
N ARG A 3 -4.44 14.76 0.71
CA ARG A 3 -3.21 14.06 0.28
C ARG A 3 -2.47 13.39 1.45
N ALA A 4 -2.30 14.11 2.55
CA ALA A 4 -1.63 13.60 3.75
C ALA A 4 -2.34 12.39 4.38
N THR A 5 -3.68 12.37 4.36
CA THR A 5 -4.47 11.24 4.88
C THR A 5 -4.29 10.01 3.98
N TYR A 6 -4.35 10.17 2.67
CA TYR A 6 -4.15 9.08 1.72
C TYR A 6 -2.77 8.42 1.87
N ILE A 7 -1.70 9.21 1.90
CA ILE A 7 -0.35 8.69 2.07
C ILE A 7 -0.18 7.99 3.42
N SER A 8 -0.75 8.56 4.49
CA SER A 8 -0.72 7.94 5.81
C SER A 8 -1.50 6.62 5.86
N ASP A 9 -2.57 6.48 5.08
CA ASP A 9 -3.32 5.23 4.95
C ASP A 9 -2.51 4.17 4.18
N VAL A 10 -1.85 4.56 3.07
CA VAL A 10 -0.96 3.68 2.29
C VAL A 10 0.17 3.13 3.17
N ASP A 11 0.86 4.00 3.90
CA ASP A 11 1.99 3.63 4.73
C ASP A 11 1.58 2.65 5.84
N GLN A 12 0.45 2.92 6.51
CA GLN A 12 -0.14 1.99 7.49
C GLN A 12 -0.51 0.64 6.89
N LEU A 13 -1.01 0.61 5.65
CA LEU A 13 -1.36 -0.63 4.96
C LEU A 13 -0.11 -1.43 4.58
N LEU A 14 0.93 -0.78 4.06
CA LEU A 14 2.21 -1.41 3.76
C LEU A 14 2.85 -2.01 5.02
N GLU A 15 2.89 -1.25 6.12
CA GLU A 15 3.48 -1.73 7.37
C GLU A 15 2.69 -2.90 7.95
N LYS A 16 1.36 -2.78 7.97
CA LYS A 16 0.49 -3.79 8.57
C LYS A 16 0.46 -5.10 7.77
N HIS A 17 0.45 -5.02 6.44
CA HIS A 17 0.26 -6.19 5.59
C HIS A 17 1.57 -6.79 5.07
N TYR A 18 2.61 -5.97 4.88
CA TYR A 18 3.87 -6.38 4.26
C TYR A 18 5.10 -6.07 5.12
N GLY A 19 4.94 -5.34 6.23
CA GLY A 19 6.03 -5.04 7.15
C GLY A 19 7.06 -4.07 6.60
N ILE A 20 6.69 -3.27 5.59
CA ILE A 20 7.54 -2.26 4.97
C ILE A 20 6.82 -0.91 5.00
N SER A 21 7.56 0.18 4.99
CA SER A 21 7.05 1.53 4.78
C SER A 21 7.19 1.97 3.32
N LEU A 22 6.60 3.11 2.98
CA LEU A 22 6.79 3.79 1.69
C LEU A 22 8.28 4.16 1.47
N GLU A 23 9.00 4.50 2.55
CA GLU A 23 10.45 4.77 2.51
C GLU A 23 11.27 3.49 2.25
N ASP A 24 10.91 2.35 2.83
CA ASP A 24 11.55 1.06 2.56
C ASP A 24 11.39 0.62 1.10
N ALA A 25 10.24 1.00 0.50
CA ALA A 25 9.96 0.83 -0.92
C ALA A 25 10.80 1.76 -1.83
N GLY A 26 11.56 2.70 -1.24
CA GLY A 26 12.37 3.69 -1.95
C GLY A 26 11.54 4.68 -2.75
N LEU A 27 10.32 4.99 -2.28
CA LEU A 27 9.39 5.90 -2.93
C LEU A 27 9.08 7.08 -2.01
N ASP A 28 8.91 8.26 -2.60
CA ASP A 28 8.30 9.38 -1.90
C ASP A 28 6.78 9.51 -2.19
N ALA A 29 6.14 10.40 -1.43
CA ALA A 29 4.70 10.62 -1.54
C ALA A 29 4.24 11.14 -2.91
N ASP A 30 5.02 11.97 -3.59
CA ASP A 30 4.69 12.47 -4.93
C ASP A 30 4.83 11.34 -5.96
N GLU A 31 5.89 10.52 -5.87
CA GLU A 31 6.09 9.35 -6.74
C GLU A 31 4.98 8.30 -6.58
N TRP A 32 4.52 8.07 -5.36
CA TRP A 32 3.39 7.16 -5.12
C TRP A 32 2.11 7.69 -5.78
N LEU A 33 1.81 8.97 -5.59
CA LEU A 33 0.59 9.59 -6.14
C LEU A 33 0.60 9.64 -7.66
N ASP A 34 1.75 9.84 -8.29
CA ASP A 34 1.89 9.77 -9.75
C ASP A 34 1.54 8.38 -10.31
N ARG A 35 1.85 7.33 -9.55
CA ARG A 35 1.66 5.94 -9.98
C ARG A 35 0.29 5.36 -9.62
N PHE A 36 -0.23 5.70 -8.43
CA PHE A 36 -1.40 5.05 -7.83
C PHE A 36 -2.41 6.03 -7.22
N GLY A 37 -2.20 7.34 -7.32
CA GLY A 37 -3.02 8.35 -6.63
C GLY A 37 -4.48 8.43 -7.07
N ASP A 38 -4.81 7.85 -8.23
CA ASP A 38 -6.18 7.69 -8.73
C ASP A 38 -6.91 6.48 -8.12
N GLU A 39 -6.17 5.56 -7.48
CA GLU A 39 -6.71 4.34 -6.87
C GLU A 39 -6.88 4.51 -5.34
N PRO A 40 -7.88 3.83 -4.73
CA PRO A 40 -7.97 3.71 -3.28
C PRO A 40 -6.68 3.13 -2.68
N ALA A 41 -6.33 3.55 -1.46
CA ALA A 41 -5.07 3.17 -0.82
C ALA A 41 -4.86 1.64 -0.71
N ALA A 42 -5.94 0.88 -0.47
CA ALA A 42 -5.88 -0.58 -0.43
C ALA A 42 -5.54 -1.19 -1.80
N ASP A 43 -6.27 -0.80 -2.85
CA ASP A 43 -6.04 -1.29 -4.21
C ASP A 43 -4.64 -0.90 -4.71
N ALA A 44 -4.19 0.32 -4.41
CA ALA A 44 -2.84 0.80 -4.72
C ALA A 44 -1.75 -0.05 -4.06
N VAL A 45 -1.91 -0.36 -2.77
CA VAL A 45 -0.97 -1.19 -2.02
C VAL A 45 -0.96 -2.63 -2.53
N GLU A 46 -2.11 -3.19 -2.89
CA GLU A 46 -2.21 -4.52 -3.50
C GLU A 46 -1.56 -4.56 -4.90
N ALA A 47 -1.79 -3.54 -5.73
CA ALA A 47 -1.18 -3.43 -7.04
C ALA A 47 0.35 -3.31 -6.93
N TYR A 48 0.85 -2.52 -5.98
CA TYR A 48 2.26 -2.44 -5.66
C TYR A 48 2.82 -3.78 -5.20
N ALA A 49 2.16 -4.43 -4.23
CA ALA A 49 2.57 -5.72 -3.70
C ALA A 49 2.63 -6.81 -4.77
N ALA A 50 1.63 -6.88 -5.64
CA ALA A 50 1.57 -7.83 -6.75
C ALA A 50 2.68 -7.56 -7.78
N LYS A 51 3.00 -6.30 -8.07
CA LYS A 51 4.06 -5.92 -9.02
C LYS A 51 5.46 -6.28 -8.54
N TYR A 52 5.70 -6.16 -7.24
CA TYR A 52 7.02 -6.40 -6.63
C TYR A 52 7.12 -7.72 -5.87
N ASP A 53 6.13 -8.61 -6.04
CA ASP A 53 6.06 -9.94 -5.41
C ASP A 53 6.24 -9.87 -3.88
N LEU A 54 5.62 -8.88 -3.24
CA LEU A 54 5.71 -8.74 -1.79
C LEU A 54 4.98 -9.89 -1.11
N THR A 55 5.68 -10.53 -0.17
CA THR A 55 5.08 -11.58 0.65
C THR A 55 4.29 -10.95 1.79
N PRO A 56 2.96 -11.19 1.90
CA PRO A 56 2.19 -10.69 3.02
C PRO A 56 2.64 -11.36 4.33
N LEU A 57 2.60 -10.60 5.42
CA LEU A 57 2.90 -11.10 6.76
C LEU A 57 1.89 -12.20 7.12
N ALA A 58 2.36 -13.32 7.69
CA ALA A 58 1.51 -14.47 8.03
C ALA A 58 0.35 -14.14 8.99
N SER A 59 0.45 -13.06 9.77
CA SER A 59 -0.61 -12.56 10.65
C SER A 59 -1.62 -11.66 9.93
N ALA A 60 -1.26 -11.13 8.76
CA ALA A 60 -2.14 -10.43 7.85
C ALA A 60 -2.62 -11.44 6.81
N ALA A 61 -3.42 -12.41 7.23
CA ALA A 61 -4.24 -13.16 6.28
C ALA A 61 -5.06 -12.11 5.51
N PHE A 62 -4.62 -11.79 4.29
CA PHE A 62 -5.34 -10.92 3.40
C PHE A 62 -6.67 -11.63 3.14
N ILE A 63 -7.74 -11.15 3.79
CA ILE A 63 -9.09 -11.65 3.57
C ILE A 63 -9.59 -10.81 2.40
N PRO A 64 -9.54 -11.28 1.15
CA PRO A 64 -10.30 -10.63 0.09
C PRO A 64 -11.75 -10.66 0.59
N PHE A 65 -12.43 -9.51 0.59
CA PHE A 65 -13.85 -9.47 0.91
C PHE A 65 -14.56 -10.50 0.02
N SER A 66 -14.89 -11.67 0.60
CA SER A 66 -15.73 -12.67 -0.05
C SER A 66 -17.07 -12.01 -0.33
N LYS A 67 -17.41 -12.02 -1.61
CA LYS A 67 -18.69 -11.55 -2.17
C LYS A 67 -19.88 -12.28 -1.57
#